data_AF-A0A4Q5ZGB2-F1
#
_entry.id   AF-A0A4Q5ZGB2-F1
#
_cell.length_a   1.000
_cell.length_b   1.000
_cell.length_c   1.000
_cell.angle_alpha   90.00
_cell.angle_beta   90.00
_cell.angle_gamma   90.00
#
_symmetry.space_group_name_H-M   'P 1'
#
loop_
_entity.id
_entity.type
_entity.pdbx_description
1 polymer ?
#
loop_
_entity_poly.entity_id
_entity_poly.type
_entity_poly.pdbx_seq_one_letter_code
_entity_poly.pdbx_strand_id
1 'polypeptide(L)'
;MSLVTRADTAEYEVRKLMEKQHLFVMETITRRNFMAPALSKEVVLASRMSGFKQARFAFLASDLQPFSMYNDFILLSGRSYLNPLSQGSTRKFNFLIEDTTYTGTDTVFVISFSPAKGKNFEALKGLLYINSDGWALQNIIAQPVEGDLKGMRIQQMYEKPDGEHWFPVQLNTDFVIPNVELGGHLPTAISRSYITNIDLNPQLRRRDFDAVAVEIEPMAHARENGFWQQHRSDSLDLREEKTYQVLDSLGEENNFDKKLKIFESLISGRYPLGYVDFDVTRLLDVNRYEGVRLGAGLYTSERVSKFFTVGGYGAYGFRDKGFKYGADGTFFLYRPLSLELKVTWFEDIKESGGTFLPFKRRGIVSNELRHLVLDNMDKTKHQSAFISFRTLKFLQLTTGLRHEYKRTTNGYQFETQPDQWNSKFRFTDKTFKLMMLQIN
;
A
#
# COMPACT_ATOMS: atom_id res chain seq x y z
N MET A 1 15.76 -50.16 1.18
CA MET A 1 15.90 -48.91 0.40
C MET A 1 14.55 -48.22 0.42
N SER A 2 14.36 -47.28 1.34
CA SER A 2 13.13 -46.48 1.40
C SER A 2 13.11 -45.51 0.21
N LEU A 3 11.98 -45.45 -0.48
CA LEU A 3 11.71 -44.49 -1.53
C LEU A 3 11.64 -43.10 -0.89
N VAL A 4 12.75 -42.37 -0.89
CA VAL A 4 12.76 -40.93 -0.60
C VAL A 4 11.91 -40.29 -1.69
N THR A 5 10.77 -39.72 -1.31
CA THR A 5 9.85 -39.14 -2.26
C THR A 5 10.36 -37.77 -2.71
N ARG A 6 9.97 -37.32 -3.89
CA ARG A 6 10.41 -36.02 -4.45
C ARG A 6 10.04 -34.82 -3.54
N ALA A 7 8.99 -34.98 -2.72
CA ALA A 7 8.59 -34.02 -1.70
C ALA A 7 9.67 -33.86 -0.62
N ASP A 8 10.23 -34.97 -0.12
CA ASP A 8 11.32 -34.97 0.89
C ASP A 8 12.58 -34.26 0.38
N THR A 9 12.87 -34.35 -0.93
CA THR A 9 14.05 -33.70 -1.52
C THR A 9 13.86 -32.19 -1.65
N ALA A 10 12.70 -31.74 -2.09
CA ALA A 10 12.41 -30.31 -2.21
C ALA A 10 12.43 -29.63 -0.83
N GLU A 11 11.82 -30.26 0.17
CA GLU A 11 11.83 -29.81 1.55
C GLU A 11 13.24 -29.74 2.15
N TYR A 12 14.07 -30.76 1.92
CA TYR A 12 15.47 -30.76 2.33
C TYR A 12 16.28 -29.60 1.70
N GLU A 13 16.09 -29.34 0.41
CA GLU A 13 16.78 -28.23 -0.28
C GLU A 13 16.30 -26.86 0.21
N VAL A 14 14.99 -26.69 0.45
CA VAL A 14 14.45 -25.45 1.05
C VAL A 14 15.05 -25.23 2.44
N ARG A 15 15.12 -26.27 3.28
CA ARG A 15 15.71 -26.17 4.62
C ARG A 15 17.18 -25.77 4.55
N LYS A 16 17.97 -26.44 3.72
CA LYS A 16 19.41 -26.15 3.55
C LYS A 16 19.67 -24.75 2.99
N LEU A 17 18.77 -24.24 2.15
CA LEU A 17 18.81 -22.86 1.68
C LEU A 17 18.53 -21.88 2.82
N MET A 18 17.47 -22.14 3.60
CA MET A 18 17.03 -21.33 4.74
C MET A 18 18.00 -21.36 5.93
N GLU A 19 18.89 -22.34 6.03
CA GLU A 19 20.01 -22.33 6.99
C GLU A 19 21.14 -21.39 6.56
N LYS A 20 21.33 -21.20 5.25
CA LYS A 20 22.48 -20.49 4.67
C LYS A 20 22.22 -19.02 4.38
N GLN A 21 20.97 -18.63 4.17
CA GLN A 21 20.58 -17.27 3.82
C GLN A 21 19.13 -16.99 4.25
N HIS A 22 18.69 -15.74 4.13
CA HIS A 22 17.29 -15.35 4.29
C HIS A 22 16.56 -15.44 2.94
N LEU A 23 15.23 -15.41 2.97
CA LEU A 23 14.41 -15.33 1.75
C LEU A 23 14.63 -14.02 1.00
N PHE A 24 14.78 -12.94 1.76
CA PHE A 24 15.20 -11.62 1.29
C PHE A 24 15.65 -10.79 2.49
N VAL A 25 16.39 -9.72 2.22
CA VAL A 25 16.77 -8.67 3.19
C VAL A 25 16.38 -7.33 2.60
N MET A 26 15.89 -6.43 3.44
CA MET A 26 15.49 -5.08 3.06
C MET A 26 16.03 -4.07 4.06
N GLU A 27 16.59 -2.98 3.54
CA GLU A 27 17.04 -1.84 4.34
C GLU A 27 16.37 -0.58 3.81
N THR A 28 15.91 0.29 4.71
CA THR A 28 15.27 1.56 4.37
C THR A 28 15.76 2.64 5.33
N ILE A 29 16.06 3.83 4.79
CA ILE A 29 16.41 5.02 5.57
C ILE A 29 15.35 6.07 5.29
N THR A 30 14.68 6.52 6.34
CA THR A 30 13.60 7.50 6.25
C THR A 30 13.86 8.69 7.16
N ARG A 31 13.25 9.82 6.79
CA ARG A 31 13.19 11.02 7.61
C ARG A 31 11.74 11.25 7.99
N ARG A 32 11.47 11.36 9.27
CA ARG A 32 10.10 11.55 9.77
C ARG A 32 9.98 12.89 10.46
N ASN A 33 9.02 13.68 10.01
CA ASN A 33 8.56 14.88 10.69
C ASN A 33 7.23 14.58 11.36
N PHE A 34 7.08 15.00 12.62
CA PHE A 34 5.85 14.85 13.38
C PHE A 34 5.48 16.16 14.05
N MET A 35 4.20 16.52 14.01
CA MET A 35 3.62 17.64 14.74
C MET A 35 2.29 17.22 15.35
N ALA A 36 2.19 17.37 16.67
CA ALA A 36 0.98 17.06 17.41
C ALA A 36 -0.24 17.86 16.87
N PRO A 37 -1.46 17.28 16.89
CA PRO A 37 -1.78 15.98 17.46
C PRO A 37 -1.61 14.78 16.50
N ALA A 38 -1.54 14.99 15.18
CA ALA A 38 -1.60 13.88 14.22
C ALA A 38 -0.93 14.16 12.86
N LEU A 39 -0.16 15.24 12.72
CA LEU A 39 0.53 15.54 11.46
C LEU A 39 1.83 14.74 11.41
N SER A 40 1.93 13.79 10.48
CA SER A 40 3.13 13.00 10.22
C SER A 40 3.46 13.08 8.74
N LYS A 41 4.73 13.28 8.41
CA LYS A 41 5.27 13.16 7.05
C LYS A 41 6.54 12.34 7.11
N GLU A 42 6.61 11.30 6.31
CA GLU A 42 7.78 10.44 6.15
C GLU A 42 8.35 10.60 4.75
N VAL A 43 9.66 10.75 4.65
CA VAL A 43 10.38 10.83 3.38
C VAL A 43 11.40 9.69 3.34
N VAL A 44 11.23 8.76 2.41
CA VAL A 44 12.17 7.67 2.15
C VAL A 44 13.37 8.22 1.40
N LEU A 45 14.50 8.31 2.07
CA LEU A 45 15.77 8.83 1.53
C LEU A 45 16.54 7.75 0.77
N ALA A 46 16.43 6.50 1.24
CA ALA A 46 17.02 5.33 0.62
C ALA A 46 16.21 4.07 0.91
N SER A 47 16.15 3.15 -0.05
CA SER A 47 15.58 1.82 0.13
C SER A 47 16.26 0.83 -0.80
N ARG A 48 16.61 -0.34 -0.28
CA ARG A 48 17.14 -1.47 -1.06
C ARG A 48 16.56 -2.78 -0.59
N MET A 49 16.39 -3.72 -1.51
CA MET A 49 15.95 -5.08 -1.22
C MET A 49 16.79 -6.05 -2.03
N SER A 50 17.26 -7.12 -1.39
CA SER A 50 18.06 -8.16 -2.05
C SER A 50 17.35 -8.69 -3.29
N GLY A 51 18.02 -8.68 -4.44
CA GLY A 51 17.51 -9.12 -5.74
C GLY A 51 16.68 -8.11 -6.53
N PHE A 52 16.42 -6.90 -6.00
CA PHE A 52 15.60 -5.89 -6.67
C PHE A 52 16.18 -4.49 -6.53
N LYS A 53 16.23 -3.73 -7.64
CA LYS A 53 16.82 -2.39 -7.67
C LYS A 53 15.82 -1.25 -7.46
N GLN A 54 14.63 -1.51 -6.91
CA GLN A 54 13.51 -0.55 -6.92
C GLN A 54 13.05 -0.19 -5.49
N ALA A 55 12.94 1.11 -5.19
CA ALA A 55 12.63 1.65 -3.85
C ALA A 55 11.16 1.53 -3.42
N ARG A 56 10.29 1.02 -4.29
CA ARG A 56 8.86 0.84 -4.02
C ARG A 56 8.55 -0.12 -2.87
N PHE A 57 9.51 -0.96 -2.47
CA PHE A 57 9.36 -1.84 -1.33
C PHE A 57 9.52 -1.12 0.01
N ALA A 58 9.96 0.16 0.01
CA ALA A 58 10.09 0.96 1.22
C ALA A 58 8.80 1.03 2.06
N PHE A 59 7.63 1.03 1.41
CA PHE A 59 6.35 1.04 2.11
C PHE A 59 6.11 -0.20 2.99
N LEU A 60 6.80 -1.33 2.72
CA LEU A 60 6.71 -2.52 3.56
C LEU A 60 7.39 -2.33 4.93
N ALA A 61 8.32 -1.37 5.03
CA ALA A 61 9.07 -1.11 6.26
C ALA A 61 8.30 -0.22 7.25
N SER A 62 7.56 0.77 6.77
CA SER A 62 7.02 1.86 7.60
C SER A 62 5.83 1.46 8.50
N ASP A 63 5.14 0.34 8.22
CA ASP A 63 3.84 -0.01 8.84
C ASP A 63 3.90 -1.14 9.90
N LEU A 64 5.08 -1.61 10.29
CA LEU A 64 5.19 -2.80 11.16
C LEU A 64 4.91 -2.57 12.64
N GLN A 65 5.22 -1.38 13.18
CA GLN A 65 5.05 -1.06 14.59
C GLN A 65 4.68 0.42 14.78
N PRO A 66 3.78 0.77 15.72
CA PRO A 66 3.47 2.16 16.00
C PRO A 66 4.68 2.91 16.57
N PHE A 67 4.78 4.19 16.24
CA PHE A 67 5.86 5.05 16.70
C PHE A 67 5.81 5.34 18.21
N SER A 68 4.61 5.39 18.81
CA SER A 68 4.43 5.70 20.23
C SER A 68 3.57 4.66 20.92
N MET A 69 4.00 4.29 22.14
CA MET A 69 3.28 3.39 23.05
C MET A 69 2.49 4.14 24.13
N TYR A 70 2.29 5.45 23.97
CA TYR A 70 1.51 6.24 24.94
C TYR A 70 0.06 6.48 24.51
N ASN A 71 -0.33 6.04 23.30
CA ASN A 71 -1.73 6.09 22.86
C ASN A 71 -2.56 5.01 23.57
N ASP A 72 -3.86 5.26 23.75
CA ASP A 72 -4.78 4.30 24.40
C ASP A 72 -4.85 2.94 23.70
N PHE A 73 -4.60 2.92 22.39
CA PHE A 73 -4.58 1.72 21.57
C PHE A 73 -3.26 1.60 20.80
N ILE A 74 -2.74 0.38 20.74
CA ILE A 74 -1.59 -0.02 19.94
C ILE A 74 -2.14 -0.63 18.65
N LEU A 75 -1.89 0.02 17.52
CA LEU A 75 -2.33 -0.45 16.20
C LEU A 75 -1.26 -1.40 15.62
N LEU A 76 -1.59 -2.68 15.45
CA LEU A 76 -0.72 -3.68 14.81
C LEU A 76 -1.44 -4.26 13.61
N SER A 77 -0.86 -4.11 12.41
CA SER A 77 -1.42 -4.57 11.13
C SER A 77 -2.92 -4.25 10.96
N GLY A 78 -3.32 -3.04 11.32
CA GLY A 78 -4.71 -2.56 11.21
C GLY A 78 -5.66 -2.98 12.35
N ARG A 79 -5.20 -3.77 13.33
CA ARG A 79 -5.98 -4.14 14.52
C ARG A 79 -5.60 -3.27 15.72
N SER A 80 -6.61 -2.79 16.45
CA SER A 80 -6.43 -1.96 17.64
C SER A 80 -6.40 -2.80 18.91
N TYR A 81 -5.25 -2.87 19.56
CA TYR A 81 -5.06 -3.55 20.84
C TYR A 81 -5.14 -2.54 21.98
N LEU A 82 -5.87 -2.85 23.05
CA LEU A 82 -5.90 -1.97 24.22
C LEU A 82 -4.50 -1.91 24.85
N ASN A 83 -4.00 -0.70 25.07
CA ASN A 83 -2.68 -0.47 25.65
C ASN A 83 -2.71 -0.69 27.19
N PRO A 84 -1.78 -1.46 27.78
CA PRO A 84 -1.66 -1.57 29.24
C PRO A 84 -1.31 -0.23 29.94
N LEU A 85 -0.81 0.77 29.20
CA LEU A 85 -0.54 2.12 29.72
C LEU A 85 -1.75 3.07 29.62
N SER A 86 -2.86 2.63 29.01
CA SER A 86 -4.08 3.45 28.88
C SER A 86 -4.74 3.77 30.22
N GLN A 87 -5.50 4.86 30.28
CA GLN A 87 -6.22 5.22 31.50
C GLN A 87 -7.25 4.14 31.88
N GLY A 88 -7.20 3.66 33.13
CA GLY A 88 -8.10 2.62 33.64
C GLY A 88 -7.70 1.19 33.25
N SER A 89 -6.52 0.99 32.67
CA SER A 89 -5.98 -0.34 32.31
C SER A 89 -5.83 -1.28 33.51
N THR A 90 -5.61 -0.76 34.73
CA THR A 90 -5.47 -1.54 35.98
C THR A 90 -6.69 -2.39 36.35
N ARG A 91 -7.87 -2.10 35.79
CA ARG A 91 -9.08 -2.94 35.94
C ARG A 91 -9.20 -4.02 34.87
N LYS A 92 -8.44 -3.88 33.77
CA LYS A 92 -8.53 -4.71 32.56
C LYS A 92 -7.34 -5.65 32.41
N PHE A 93 -6.21 -5.32 33.04
CA PHE A 93 -4.99 -6.11 33.06
C PHE A 93 -4.58 -6.44 34.49
N ASN A 94 -3.94 -7.60 34.65
CA ASN A 94 -3.18 -7.94 35.84
C ASN A 94 -1.75 -7.43 35.65
N PHE A 95 -1.20 -6.79 36.68
CA PHE A 95 0.17 -6.31 36.71
C PHE A 95 0.92 -6.96 37.88
N LEU A 96 2.13 -7.45 37.64
CA LEU A 96 3.00 -8.03 38.65
C LEU A 96 4.40 -7.44 38.51
N ILE A 97 4.97 -6.93 39.59
CA ILE A 97 6.38 -6.53 39.61
C ILE A 97 7.20 -7.82 39.66
N GLU A 98 7.95 -8.08 38.60
CA GLU A 98 8.81 -9.25 38.45
C GLU A 98 10.21 -9.00 39.00
N ASP A 99 10.72 -7.77 38.80
CA ASP A 99 12.08 -7.40 39.19
C ASP A 99 12.22 -5.88 39.39
N THR A 100 13.33 -5.47 39.99
CA THR A 100 13.72 -4.07 40.19
C THR A 100 15.22 -3.93 40.02
N THR A 101 15.66 -3.16 39.03
CA THR A 101 17.08 -2.93 38.75
C THR A 101 17.47 -1.48 39.05
N TYR A 102 18.68 -1.28 39.54
CA TYR A 102 19.20 0.05 39.89
C TYR A 102 20.18 0.51 38.82
N THR A 103 19.91 1.65 38.18
CA THR A 103 20.73 2.23 37.11
C THR A 103 21.12 3.66 37.48
N GLY A 104 22.32 3.83 38.06
CA GLY A 104 22.77 5.14 38.54
C GLY A 104 21.93 5.63 39.72
N THR A 105 21.30 6.79 39.58
CA THR A 105 20.35 7.35 40.58
C THR A 105 18.93 6.84 40.41
N ASP A 106 18.65 6.18 39.28
CA ASP A 106 17.30 5.77 38.91
C ASP A 106 17.08 4.28 39.16
N THR A 107 15.80 3.92 39.32
CA THR A 107 15.33 2.55 39.51
C THR A 107 14.44 2.18 38.34
N VAL A 108 14.61 0.98 37.80
CA VAL A 108 13.78 0.45 36.72
C VAL A 108 12.96 -0.72 37.28
N PHE A 109 11.65 -0.55 37.26
CA PHE A 109 10.70 -1.59 37.67
C PHE A 109 10.32 -2.43 36.45
N VAL A 110 10.52 -3.74 36.54
CA VAL A 110 10.08 -4.70 35.52
C VAL A 110 8.72 -5.22 35.92
N ILE A 111 7.69 -4.87 35.14
CA ILE A 111 6.29 -5.17 35.44
C ILE A 111 5.74 -6.06 34.32
N SER A 112 5.37 -7.29 34.64
CA SER A 112 4.62 -8.11 33.70
C SER A 112 3.16 -7.68 33.65
N PHE A 113 2.56 -7.76 32.46
CA PHE A 113 1.14 -7.47 32.26
C PHE A 113 0.48 -8.57 31.43
N SER A 114 -0.77 -8.88 31.78
CA SER A 114 -1.62 -9.82 31.03
C SER A 114 -3.09 -9.42 31.17
N PRO A 115 -3.95 -9.69 30.18
CA PRO A 115 -5.37 -9.34 30.29
C PRO A 115 -6.03 -10.12 31.44
N ALA A 116 -7.00 -9.48 32.09
CA ALA A 116 -7.84 -10.14 33.07
C ALA A 116 -8.66 -11.28 32.43
N LYS A 117 -9.08 -12.26 33.24
CA LYS A 117 -9.94 -13.36 32.78
C LYS A 117 -11.26 -12.80 32.24
N GLY A 118 -11.76 -13.37 31.15
CA GLY A 118 -13.03 -12.95 30.54
C GLY A 118 -12.96 -11.63 29.76
N LYS A 119 -11.77 -11.25 29.26
CA LYS A 119 -11.59 -10.06 28.40
C LYS A 119 -12.56 -10.08 27.20
N ASN A 120 -13.03 -8.90 26.81
CA ASN A 120 -13.86 -8.67 25.62
C ASN A 120 -13.19 -7.70 24.63
N PHE A 121 -11.87 -7.60 24.67
CA PHE A 121 -11.06 -6.68 23.86
C PHE A 121 -9.81 -7.40 23.32
N GLU A 122 -9.25 -6.87 22.23
CA GLU A 122 -7.96 -7.30 21.69
C GLU A 122 -6.85 -6.87 22.64
N ALA A 123 -6.06 -7.84 23.10
CA ALA A 123 -5.15 -7.65 24.23
C ALA A 123 -3.75 -8.11 23.91
N LEU A 124 -2.79 -7.41 24.49
CA LEU A 124 -1.39 -7.80 24.52
C LEU A 124 -1.04 -8.36 25.90
N LYS A 125 0.05 -9.11 25.96
CA LYS A 125 0.74 -9.46 27.20
C LYS A 125 2.24 -9.21 27.04
N GLY A 126 2.95 -9.04 28.14
CA GLY A 126 4.40 -8.89 28.09
C GLY A 126 4.98 -8.18 29.31
N LEU A 127 6.01 -7.37 29.09
CA LEU A 127 6.79 -6.69 30.12
C LEU A 127 6.84 -5.19 29.85
N LEU A 128 6.70 -4.40 30.91
CA LEU A 128 6.95 -2.96 30.96
C LEU A 128 8.17 -2.72 31.84
N TYR A 129 9.08 -1.87 31.39
CA TYR A 129 10.21 -1.39 32.15
C TYR A 129 9.94 0.09 32.44
N ILE A 130 9.55 0.39 33.67
CA ILE A 130 9.18 1.75 34.10
C ILE A 130 10.34 2.33 34.90
N ASN A 131 10.88 3.45 34.42
CA ASN A 131 11.97 4.15 35.09
C ASN A 131 11.41 5.13 36.13
N SER A 132 12.00 5.19 37.32
CA SER A 132 11.62 6.11 38.39
C SER A 132 11.78 7.58 38.00
N ASP A 133 12.64 7.89 37.04
CA ASP A 133 12.74 9.20 36.41
C ASP A 133 11.50 9.47 35.55
N GLY A 134 10.60 10.29 36.09
CA GLY A 134 9.35 10.67 35.42
C GLY A 134 8.31 9.56 35.31
N TRP A 135 8.52 8.40 35.94
CA TRP A 135 7.67 7.20 35.78
C TRP A 135 7.48 6.81 34.31
N ALA A 136 8.51 7.06 33.50
CA ALA A 136 8.45 6.90 32.06
C ALA A 136 8.68 5.45 31.65
N LEU A 137 8.11 5.08 30.49
CA LEU A 137 8.42 3.83 29.84
C LEU A 137 9.83 3.88 29.27
N GLN A 138 10.73 3.03 29.79
CA GLN A 138 12.08 2.86 29.27
C GLN A 138 12.16 1.73 28.24
N ASN A 139 11.38 0.67 28.42
CA ASN A 139 11.28 -0.44 27.47
C ASN A 139 9.91 -1.11 27.59
N ILE A 140 9.38 -1.61 26.48
CA ILE A 140 8.19 -2.47 26.43
C ILE A 140 8.48 -3.66 25.55
N ILE A 141 8.06 -4.85 26.00
CA ILE A 141 7.98 -6.05 25.19
C ILE A 141 6.52 -6.49 25.22
N ALA A 142 5.90 -6.66 24.06
CA ALA A 142 4.49 -7.02 23.98
C ALA A 142 4.22 -8.01 22.85
N GLN A 143 3.22 -8.88 23.05
CA GLN A 143 2.76 -9.86 22.08
C GLN A 143 1.24 -10.04 22.16
N PRO A 144 0.52 -10.18 21.03
CA PRO A 144 -0.89 -10.55 21.03
C PRO A 144 -1.13 -11.88 21.75
N VAL A 145 -2.18 -11.91 22.57
CA VAL A 145 -2.55 -13.14 23.30
C VAL A 145 -3.21 -14.19 22.39
N GLU A 146 -3.88 -13.72 21.33
CA GLU A 146 -4.68 -14.52 20.40
C GLU A 146 -4.75 -13.86 19.01
N GLY A 147 -5.41 -14.55 18.07
CA GLY A 147 -5.58 -14.10 16.69
C GLY A 147 -4.39 -14.39 15.79
N ASP A 148 -4.48 -13.93 14.55
CA ASP A 148 -3.50 -14.22 13.48
C ASP A 148 -2.11 -13.63 13.75
N LEU A 149 -2.04 -12.59 14.59
CA LEU A 149 -0.80 -11.92 15.01
C LEU A 149 -0.18 -12.53 16.27
N LYS A 150 -0.67 -13.67 16.78
CA LYS A 150 -0.14 -14.30 18.01
C LYS A 150 1.36 -14.65 17.94
N GLY A 151 1.89 -14.88 16.73
CA GLY A 151 3.32 -15.09 16.50
C GLY A 151 4.16 -13.82 16.49
N MET A 152 3.54 -12.64 16.66
CA MET A 152 4.20 -11.34 16.64
C MET A 152 4.65 -10.93 18.04
N ARG A 153 5.90 -10.52 18.15
CA ARG A 153 6.51 -9.92 19.34
C ARG A 153 7.09 -8.57 18.94
N ILE A 154 6.64 -7.53 19.61
CA ILE A 154 7.18 -6.18 19.46
C ILE A 154 8.00 -5.81 20.69
N GLN A 155 9.04 -5.00 20.47
CA GLN A 155 9.81 -4.36 21.51
C GLN A 155 10.06 -2.90 21.14
N GLN A 156 10.01 -2.01 22.13
CA GLN A 156 10.39 -0.61 21.93
C GLN A 156 11.21 -0.11 23.10
N MET A 157 12.37 0.48 22.81
CA MET A 157 13.28 1.05 23.80
C MET A 157 13.31 2.56 23.68
N TYR A 158 13.40 3.22 24.84
CA TYR A 158 13.39 4.66 24.99
C TYR A 158 14.66 5.13 25.70
N GLU A 159 15.15 6.29 25.28
CA GLU A 159 16.29 6.98 25.90
C GLU A 159 15.99 8.49 25.95
N LYS A 160 16.86 9.27 26.59
CA LYS A 160 16.77 10.73 26.66
C LYS A 160 17.81 11.38 25.73
N PRO A 161 17.53 11.57 24.44
CA PRO A 161 18.52 12.09 23.48
C PRO A 161 18.99 13.51 23.80
N ASP A 162 18.17 14.30 24.50
CA ASP A 162 18.50 15.65 24.99
C ASP A 162 18.80 15.70 26.50
N GLY A 163 18.79 14.55 27.18
CA GLY A 163 18.96 14.42 28.63
C GLY A 163 17.69 14.65 29.47
N GLU A 164 16.61 15.17 28.87
CA GLU A 164 15.39 15.54 29.59
C GLU A 164 14.17 14.68 29.20
N HIS A 165 13.95 14.46 27.91
CA HIS A 165 12.70 13.88 27.41
C HIS A 165 12.90 12.44 26.95
N TRP A 166 12.13 11.51 27.50
CA TRP A 166 12.11 10.12 27.06
C TRP A 166 11.54 10.01 25.64
N PHE A 167 12.31 9.42 24.74
CA PHE A 167 12.00 9.30 23.32
C PHE A 167 12.36 7.91 22.80
N PRO A 168 11.54 7.31 21.91
CA PRO A 168 11.85 6.00 21.37
C PRO A 168 13.07 6.06 20.46
N VAL A 169 14.03 5.18 20.70
CA VAL A 169 15.28 5.09 19.91
C VAL A 169 15.40 3.78 19.14
N GLN A 170 14.69 2.73 19.56
CA GLN A 170 14.74 1.43 18.91
C GLN A 170 13.37 0.75 18.89
N LEU A 171 13.00 0.19 17.74
CA LEU A 171 11.78 -0.58 17.53
C LEU A 171 12.15 -1.92 16.89
N ASN A 172 11.82 -3.01 17.56
CA ASN A 172 12.11 -4.36 17.09
C ASN A 172 10.81 -5.14 16.95
N THR A 173 10.64 -5.86 15.84
CA THR A 173 9.52 -6.77 15.63
C THR A 173 10.05 -8.12 15.18
N ASP A 174 9.58 -9.19 15.82
CA ASP A 174 9.73 -10.57 15.35
C ASP A 174 8.34 -11.12 15.08
N PHE A 175 8.09 -11.69 13.90
CA PHE A 175 6.80 -12.24 13.55
C PHE A 175 6.96 -13.62 12.91
N VAL A 176 6.62 -14.66 13.67
CA VAL A 176 6.46 -16.02 13.13
C VAL A 176 5.10 -16.08 12.45
N ILE A 177 5.07 -16.40 11.15
CA ILE A 177 3.85 -16.42 10.35
C ILE A 177 3.22 -17.81 10.46
N PRO A 178 2.13 -18.00 11.23
CA PRO A 178 1.63 -19.34 11.56
C PRO A 178 0.93 -20.04 10.40
N ASN A 179 0.43 -19.29 9.42
CA ASN A 179 -0.39 -19.80 8.31
C ASN A 179 0.40 -20.01 7.01
N VAL A 180 1.73 -19.95 7.08
CA VAL A 180 2.62 -20.19 5.94
C VAL A 180 3.64 -21.24 6.36
N GLU A 181 3.70 -22.33 5.61
CA GLU A 181 4.68 -23.40 5.85
C GLU A 181 5.53 -23.58 4.59
N LEU A 182 6.85 -23.52 4.77
CA LEU A 182 7.82 -23.66 3.69
C LEU A 182 8.81 -24.77 4.07
N GLY A 183 8.55 -25.98 3.58
CA GLY A 183 9.39 -27.15 3.84
C GLY A 183 9.55 -27.45 5.34
N GLY A 184 8.43 -27.58 6.05
CA GLY A 184 8.42 -27.89 7.49
C GLY A 184 8.79 -26.73 8.41
N HIS A 185 9.05 -25.53 7.86
CA HIS A 185 9.40 -24.33 8.63
C HIS A 185 8.38 -23.22 8.47
N LEU A 186 8.05 -22.58 9.59
CA LEU A 186 7.28 -21.34 9.60
C LEU A 186 8.22 -20.17 9.32
N PRO A 187 7.99 -19.38 8.26
CA PRO A 187 8.82 -18.21 7.99
C PRO A 187 8.66 -17.19 9.11
N THR A 188 9.78 -16.53 9.43
CA THR A 188 9.84 -15.48 10.44
C THR A 188 10.28 -14.18 9.79
N ALA A 189 9.50 -13.12 9.98
CA ALA A 189 9.90 -11.77 9.63
C ALA A 189 10.58 -11.13 10.84
N ILE A 190 11.76 -10.55 10.61
CA ILE A 190 12.54 -9.85 11.63
C ILE A 190 12.73 -8.42 11.14
N SER A 191 12.36 -7.45 11.99
CA SER A 191 12.55 -6.03 11.74
C SER A 191 13.28 -5.40 12.92
N ARG A 192 14.28 -4.59 12.61
CA ARG A 192 15.08 -3.79 13.55
C ARG A 192 15.14 -2.37 13.01
N SER A 193 14.64 -1.43 13.78
CA SER A 193 14.59 -0.01 13.42
C SER A 193 15.28 0.81 14.50
N TYR A 194 16.17 1.70 14.07
CA TYR A 194 16.92 2.60 14.94
C TYR A 194 16.59 4.05 14.55
N ILE A 195 16.20 4.86 15.53
CA ILE A 195 15.86 6.26 15.32
C ILE A 195 17.08 7.10 15.71
N THR A 196 17.62 7.83 14.74
CA THR A 196 18.82 8.65 14.89
C THR A 196 18.55 10.10 14.48
N ASN A 197 19.48 11.00 14.80
CA ASN A 197 19.37 12.43 14.50
C ASN A 197 18.05 13.04 15.02
N ILE A 198 17.72 12.74 16.27
CA ILE A 198 16.47 13.16 16.91
C ILE A 198 16.55 14.65 17.25
N ASP A 199 15.63 15.44 16.69
CA ASP A 199 15.39 16.83 17.06
C ASP A 199 13.99 16.95 17.66
N LEU A 200 13.92 17.26 18.95
CA LEU A 200 12.66 17.40 19.70
C LEU A 200 12.06 18.82 19.62
N ASN A 201 12.84 19.81 19.18
CA ASN A 201 12.40 21.20 19.03
C ASN A 201 12.56 21.71 17.59
N PRO A 202 12.08 20.97 16.56
CA PRO A 202 12.26 21.37 15.19
C PRO A 202 11.34 22.54 14.85
N GLN A 203 11.82 23.47 14.02
CA GLN A 203 11.05 24.61 13.53
C GLN A 203 10.12 24.19 12.38
N LEU A 204 9.08 23.41 12.70
CA LEU A 204 8.12 22.88 11.71
C LEU A 204 6.91 23.81 11.54
N ARG A 205 6.40 23.92 10.31
CA ARG A 205 5.18 24.66 9.99
C ARG A 205 4.15 23.70 9.44
N ARG A 206 2.86 23.95 9.69
CA ARG A 206 1.75 23.12 9.15
C ARG A 206 1.80 22.93 7.63
N ARG A 207 2.35 23.90 6.89
CA ARG A 207 2.53 23.86 5.43
C ARG A 207 3.53 22.79 4.97
N ASP A 208 4.41 22.33 5.85
CA ASP A 208 5.44 21.34 5.55
C ASP A 208 4.84 19.90 5.56
N PHE A 209 3.59 19.75 6.01
CA PHE A 209 2.81 18.51 6.02
C PHE A 209 1.73 18.53 4.94
N ASP A 210 2.12 18.14 3.73
CA ASP A 210 1.20 17.97 2.61
C ASP A 210 0.29 16.73 2.77
N ALA A 211 -0.45 16.38 1.72
CA ALA A 211 -1.40 15.27 1.76
C ALA A 211 -0.75 13.90 1.50
N VAL A 212 0.54 13.86 1.17
CA VAL A 212 1.32 12.65 0.93
C VAL A 212 2.03 12.30 2.23
N ALA A 213 1.47 11.33 2.96
CA ALA A 213 2.02 10.91 4.24
C ALA A 213 3.42 10.27 4.12
N VAL A 214 3.68 9.57 3.01
CA VAL A 214 4.96 8.94 2.71
C VAL A 214 5.42 9.32 1.31
N GLU A 215 6.52 10.04 1.22
CA GLU A 215 7.17 10.49 -0.01
C GLU A 215 8.43 9.66 -0.26
N ILE A 216 8.68 9.23 -1.50
CA ILE A 216 9.93 8.53 -1.86
C ILE A 216 10.81 9.47 -2.67
N GLU A 217 12.05 9.70 -2.22
CA GLU A 217 13.00 10.49 -2.99
C GLU A 217 13.29 9.81 -4.35
N PRO A 218 13.40 10.58 -5.46
CA PRO A 218 13.61 10.01 -6.79
C PRO A 218 14.80 9.04 -6.90
N MET A 219 15.87 9.29 -6.13
CA MET A 219 17.10 8.49 -6.13
C MET A 219 17.21 7.55 -4.91
N ALA A 220 16.12 7.31 -4.18
CA ALA A 220 16.15 6.44 -3.00
C ALA A 220 16.62 5.00 -3.30
N HIS A 221 16.44 4.54 -4.53
CA HIS A 221 16.87 3.20 -4.98
C HIS A 221 18.31 3.13 -5.48
N ALA A 222 18.95 4.28 -5.72
CA ALA A 222 20.23 4.39 -6.40
C ALA A 222 21.31 4.97 -5.47
N ARG A 223 21.44 4.38 -4.28
CA ARG A 223 22.46 4.75 -3.29
C ARG A 223 23.63 3.76 -3.32
N GLU A 224 24.84 4.28 -3.31
CA GLU A 224 26.07 3.48 -3.29
C GLU A 224 26.30 2.79 -1.93
N ASN A 225 27.14 1.74 -1.90
CA ASN A 225 27.42 0.99 -0.67
C ASN A 225 28.01 1.85 0.46
N GLY A 226 28.84 2.86 0.13
CA GLY A 226 29.38 3.78 1.13
C GLY A 226 28.30 4.56 1.87
N PHE A 227 27.20 4.92 1.20
CA PHE A 227 26.06 5.58 1.83
C PHE A 227 25.42 4.69 2.91
N TRP A 228 25.21 3.40 2.59
CA TRP A 228 24.65 2.43 3.52
C TRP A 228 25.56 2.22 4.72
N GLN A 229 26.87 2.05 4.51
CA GLN A 229 27.84 1.88 5.60
C GLN A 229 27.85 3.07 6.57
N GLN A 230 27.68 4.29 6.07
CA GLN A 230 27.66 5.50 6.91
C GLN A 230 26.37 5.68 7.72
N HIS A 231 25.24 5.16 7.23
CA HIS A 231 23.93 5.35 7.86
C HIS A 231 23.42 4.12 8.62
N ARG A 232 24.10 2.97 8.52
CA ARG A 232 23.69 1.75 9.21
C ARG A 232 24.09 1.82 10.67
N SER A 233 23.12 1.64 11.56
CA SER A 233 23.36 1.64 13.02
C SER A 233 24.00 0.36 13.54
N ASP A 234 23.88 -0.76 12.82
CA ASP A 234 24.43 -2.06 13.17
C ASP A 234 25.09 -2.71 11.94
N SER A 235 26.00 -3.67 12.09
CA SER A 235 26.57 -4.40 10.94
C SER A 235 25.61 -5.45 10.37
N LEU A 236 25.73 -5.76 9.08
CA LEU A 236 25.02 -6.91 8.51
C LEU A 236 25.64 -8.20 9.06
N ASP A 237 24.79 -9.18 9.36
CA ASP A 237 25.27 -10.50 9.71
C ASP A 237 25.72 -11.32 8.47
N LEU A 238 26.43 -12.42 8.70
CA LEU A 238 26.95 -13.27 7.62
C LEU A 238 25.84 -13.84 6.71
N ARG A 239 24.64 -14.06 7.25
CA ARG A 239 23.51 -14.58 6.48
C ARG A 239 22.90 -13.47 5.63
N GLU A 240 22.79 -12.26 6.14
CA GLU A 240 22.29 -11.08 5.42
C GLU A 240 23.22 -10.70 4.27
N GLU A 241 24.54 -10.64 4.52
CA GLU A 241 25.54 -10.37 3.48
C GLU A 241 25.47 -11.40 2.36
N LYS A 242 25.40 -12.68 2.72
CA LYS A 242 25.26 -13.77 1.74
C LYS A 242 23.94 -13.70 0.98
N THR A 243 22.85 -13.29 1.64
CA THR A 243 21.55 -13.11 1.00
C THR A 243 21.61 -12.04 -0.08
N TYR A 244 22.24 -10.90 0.20
CA TYR A 244 22.48 -9.86 -0.82
C TYR A 244 23.30 -10.41 -1.99
N GLN A 245 24.45 -11.04 -1.72
CA GLN A 245 25.32 -11.57 -2.78
C GLN A 245 24.58 -12.55 -3.72
N VAL A 246 23.86 -13.52 -3.16
CA VAL A 246 23.17 -14.56 -3.93
C VAL A 246 21.98 -13.98 -4.68
N LEU A 247 21.11 -13.22 -4.01
CA LEU A 247 19.87 -12.74 -4.63
C LEU A 247 20.11 -11.60 -5.61
N ASP A 248 21.10 -10.73 -5.38
CA ASP A 248 21.43 -9.66 -6.34
C ASP A 248 21.97 -10.27 -7.64
N SER A 249 22.85 -11.27 -7.55
CA SER A 249 23.37 -12.00 -8.72
C SER A 249 22.25 -12.70 -9.48
N LEU A 250 21.37 -13.42 -8.77
CA LEU A 250 20.21 -14.08 -9.38
C LEU A 250 19.23 -13.08 -9.99
N GLY A 251 19.02 -11.93 -9.33
CA GLY A 251 18.13 -10.89 -9.77
C GLY A 251 18.58 -10.23 -11.07
N GLU A 252 19.89 -10.01 -11.22
CA GLU A 252 20.51 -9.52 -12.45
C GLU A 252 20.43 -10.55 -13.58
N GLU A 253 20.83 -11.80 -13.32
CA GLU A 253 20.79 -12.88 -14.32
C GLU A 253 19.36 -13.15 -14.81
N ASN A 254 18.39 -13.22 -13.89
CA ASN A 254 17.01 -13.59 -14.18
C ASN A 254 16.09 -12.39 -14.46
N ASN A 255 16.64 -11.17 -14.49
CA ASN A 255 15.93 -9.93 -14.76
C ASN A 255 14.69 -9.73 -13.86
N PHE A 256 14.85 -9.90 -12.54
CA PHE A 256 13.76 -9.76 -11.56
C PHE A 256 13.04 -8.42 -11.68
N ASP A 257 13.78 -7.32 -11.88
CA ASP A 257 13.21 -5.99 -12.08
C ASP A 257 12.28 -5.90 -13.30
N LYS A 258 12.62 -6.59 -14.41
CA LYS A 258 11.80 -6.63 -15.62
C LYS A 258 10.52 -7.42 -15.38
N LYS A 259 10.62 -8.56 -14.71
CA LYS A 259 9.46 -9.41 -14.36
C LYS A 259 8.52 -8.66 -13.41
N LEU A 260 9.08 -7.98 -12.41
CA LEU A 260 8.29 -7.18 -11.47
C LEU A 260 7.58 -6.02 -12.17
N LYS A 261 8.25 -5.31 -13.08
CA LYS A 261 7.62 -4.28 -13.91
C LYS A 261 6.46 -4.84 -14.73
N ILE A 262 6.61 -6.01 -15.35
CA ILE A 262 5.52 -6.67 -16.08
C ILE A 262 4.35 -6.98 -15.13
N PHE A 263 4.63 -7.58 -13.98
CA PHE A 263 3.61 -7.93 -12.99
C PHE A 263 2.83 -6.70 -12.49
N GLU A 264 3.52 -5.62 -12.17
CA GLU A 264 2.88 -4.35 -11.79
C GLU A 264 2.08 -3.73 -12.92
N SER A 265 2.55 -3.87 -14.15
CA SER A 265 1.82 -3.37 -15.31
C SER A 265 0.52 -4.14 -15.51
N LEU A 266 0.49 -5.43 -15.17
CA LEU A 266 -0.74 -6.22 -15.14
C LEU A 266 -1.67 -5.73 -14.01
N ILE A 267 -1.16 -5.46 -12.82
CA ILE A 267 -2.01 -4.97 -11.71
C ILE A 267 -2.54 -3.55 -11.99
N SER A 268 -1.66 -2.64 -12.39
CA SER A 268 -1.98 -1.22 -12.64
C SER A 268 -2.70 -0.99 -13.96
N GLY A 269 -2.60 -1.94 -14.90
CA GLY A 269 -3.14 -1.83 -16.24
C GLY A 269 -2.27 -1.06 -17.23
N ARG A 270 -1.11 -0.53 -16.82
CA ARG A 270 -0.23 0.29 -17.68
C ARG A 270 1.19 -0.23 -17.70
N TYR A 271 1.70 -0.54 -18.89
CA TYR A 271 3.09 -0.95 -19.12
C TYR A 271 3.93 0.23 -19.62
N PRO A 272 4.93 0.70 -18.85
CA PRO A 272 5.71 1.88 -19.23
C PRO A 272 6.73 1.57 -20.33
N LEU A 273 6.58 2.20 -21.50
CA LEU A 273 7.48 2.15 -22.66
C LEU A 273 8.25 3.47 -22.81
N GLY A 274 8.83 3.96 -21.72
CA GLY A 274 9.62 5.19 -21.71
C GLY A 274 8.75 6.45 -21.68
N TYR A 275 8.57 7.11 -22.82
CA TYR A 275 7.75 8.33 -22.92
C TYR A 275 6.26 8.04 -23.12
N VAL A 276 5.91 6.79 -23.43
CA VAL A 276 4.54 6.34 -23.65
C VAL A 276 4.27 5.14 -22.73
N ASP A 277 3.07 5.07 -22.16
CA ASP A 277 2.59 3.93 -21.40
C ASP A 277 1.56 3.18 -22.25
N PHE A 278 1.70 1.85 -22.35
CA PHE A 278 0.78 0.97 -23.05
C PHE A 278 -0.29 0.44 -22.09
N ASP A 279 -1.56 0.63 -22.43
CA ASP A 279 -2.70 0.16 -21.63
C ASP A 279 -2.98 -1.33 -21.91
N VAL A 280 -2.44 -2.20 -21.06
CA VAL A 280 -2.58 -3.65 -21.19
C VAL A 280 -4.01 -4.13 -20.93
N THR A 281 -4.84 -3.33 -20.24
CA THR A 281 -6.25 -3.70 -19.96
C THR A 281 -7.12 -3.67 -21.21
N ARG A 282 -6.63 -3.04 -22.29
CA ARG A 282 -7.35 -2.90 -23.56
C ARG A 282 -6.85 -3.83 -24.65
N LEU A 283 -5.87 -4.68 -24.36
CA LEU A 283 -5.27 -5.58 -25.34
C LEU A 283 -6.25 -6.66 -25.82
N LEU A 284 -6.91 -7.31 -24.87
CA LEU A 284 -7.83 -8.40 -25.09
C LEU A 284 -9.01 -8.28 -24.12
N ASP A 285 -10.21 -8.38 -24.65
CA ASP A 285 -11.44 -8.46 -23.88
C ASP A 285 -12.37 -9.50 -24.53
N VAL A 286 -13.20 -10.14 -23.71
CA VAL A 286 -14.13 -11.17 -24.16
C VAL A 286 -15.49 -10.90 -23.53
N ASN A 287 -16.51 -10.78 -24.37
CA ASN A 287 -17.90 -10.68 -23.92
C ASN A 287 -18.82 -11.32 -24.96
N ARG A 288 -20.06 -11.62 -24.58
CA ARG A 288 -20.98 -12.32 -25.49
C ARG A 288 -21.39 -11.48 -26.70
N TYR A 289 -21.44 -10.15 -26.56
CA TYR A 289 -21.82 -9.23 -27.63
C TYR A 289 -20.75 -9.11 -28.73
N GLU A 290 -19.51 -8.80 -28.37
CA GLU A 290 -18.36 -8.60 -29.29
C GLU A 290 -17.62 -9.90 -29.60
N GLY A 291 -17.86 -10.97 -28.83
CA GLY A 291 -17.07 -12.20 -28.88
C GLY A 291 -15.67 -11.92 -28.35
N VAL A 292 -14.68 -11.98 -29.23
CA VAL A 292 -13.32 -11.54 -28.93
C VAL A 292 -13.18 -10.08 -29.36
N ARG A 293 -12.59 -9.25 -28.49
CA ARG A 293 -12.21 -7.87 -28.76
C ARG A 293 -10.71 -7.73 -28.62
N LEU A 294 -10.05 -7.25 -29.68
CA LEU A 294 -8.63 -6.91 -29.66
C LEU A 294 -8.46 -5.40 -29.75
N GLY A 295 -7.54 -4.84 -28.96
CA GLY A 295 -7.31 -3.41 -28.95
C GLY A 295 -5.90 -3.02 -28.51
N ALA A 296 -5.68 -1.72 -28.51
CA ALA A 296 -4.46 -1.10 -28.03
C ALA A 296 -4.80 0.28 -27.46
N GLY A 297 -4.18 0.63 -26.34
CA GLY A 297 -4.26 1.97 -25.77
C GLY A 297 -2.86 2.52 -25.49
N LEU A 298 -2.65 3.79 -25.79
CA LEU A 298 -1.39 4.49 -25.58
C LEU A 298 -1.65 5.80 -24.85
N TYR A 299 -0.85 6.07 -23.82
CA TYR A 299 -0.94 7.28 -23.00
C TYR A 299 0.44 7.88 -22.79
N THR A 300 0.53 9.19 -22.60
CA THR A 300 1.79 9.85 -22.23
C THR A 300 2.25 9.40 -20.85
N SER A 301 3.53 9.08 -20.72
CA SER A 301 4.14 8.71 -19.43
C SER A 301 4.44 9.93 -18.55
N GLU A 302 4.65 9.72 -17.25
CA GLU A 302 5.11 10.76 -16.32
C GLU A 302 6.46 11.38 -16.71
N ARG A 303 7.24 10.68 -17.54
CA ARG A 303 8.49 11.21 -18.12
C ARG A 303 8.26 12.35 -19.11
N VAL A 304 7.11 12.38 -19.78
CA VAL A 304 6.74 13.47 -20.69
C VAL A 304 6.26 14.67 -19.88
N SER A 305 5.38 14.43 -18.91
CA SER A 305 4.86 15.49 -18.06
C SER A 305 4.32 14.95 -16.75
N LYS A 306 4.64 15.68 -15.68
CA LYS A 306 4.05 15.53 -14.36
C LYS A 306 2.70 16.26 -14.22
N PHE A 307 2.33 17.08 -15.20
CA PHE A 307 1.16 17.96 -15.14
C PHE A 307 -0.02 17.46 -15.96
N PHE A 308 0.18 16.53 -16.88
CA PHE A 308 -0.91 15.94 -17.64
C PHE A 308 -0.63 14.51 -18.05
N THR A 309 -1.71 13.78 -18.31
CA THR A 309 -1.70 12.48 -18.98
C THR A 309 -2.74 12.53 -20.08
N VAL A 310 -2.32 12.36 -21.33
CA VAL A 310 -3.22 12.33 -22.48
C VAL A 310 -2.99 11.02 -23.21
N GLY A 311 -4.07 10.43 -23.73
CA GLY A 311 -3.95 9.24 -24.53
C GLY A 311 -5.25 8.87 -25.21
N GLY A 312 -5.22 7.69 -25.81
CA GLY A 312 -6.37 7.14 -26.48
C GLY A 312 -6.22 5.66 -26.74
N TYR A 313 -7.27 5.08 -27.28
CA TYR A 313 -7.34 3.67 -27.58
C TYR A 313 -8.14 3.40 -28.84
N GLY A 314 -7.86 2.26 -29.46
CA GLY A 314 -8.65 1.67 -30.53
C GLY A 314 -8.85 0.18 -30.26
N ALA A 315 -9.99 -0.36 -30.66
CA ALA A 315 -10.31 -1.78 -30.56
C ALA A 315 -11.25 -2.24 -31.67
N TYR A 316 -11.22 -3.53 -31.97
CA TYR A 316 -12.09 -4.19 -32.94
C TYR A 316 -12.73 -5.43 -32.30
N GLY A 317 -14.07 -5.50 -32.40
CA GLY A 317 -14.85 -6.66 -31.98
C GLY A 317 -15.10 -7.61 -33.15
N PHE A 318 -14.75 -8.89 -33.01
CA PHE A 318 -14.82 -9.85 -34.11
C PHE A 318 -16.25 -10.33 -34.39
N ARG A 319 -17.11 -10.44 -33.37
CA ARG A 319 -18.50 -10.87 -33.54
C ARG A 319 -19.39 -9.75 -34.08
N ASP A 320 -19.24 -8.54 -33.55
CA ASP A 320 -20.05 -7.38 -33.96
C ASP A 320 -19.48 -6.64 -35.17
N LYS A 321 -18.26 -7.02 -35.60
CA LYS A 321 -17.50 -6.45 -36.74
C LYS A 321 -17.39 -4.93 -36.68
N GLY A 322 -17.29 -4.37 -35.48
CA GLY A 322 -17.25 -2.93 -35.27
C GLY A 322 -15.91 -2.45 -34.72
N PHE A 323 -15.46 -1.28 -35.15
CA PHE A 323 -14.39 -0.53 -34.49
C PHE A 323 -14.94 0.28 -33.32
N LYS A 324 -14.11 0.43 -32.28
CA LYS A 324 -14.35 1.25 -31.11
C LYS A 324 -13.10 2.04 -30.80
N TYR A 325 -13.25 3.28 -30.36
CA TYR A 325 -12.11 4.15 -30.10
C TYR A 325 -12.47 5.24 -29.11
N GLY A 326 -11.44 5.82 -28.51
CA GLY A 326 -11.61 6.96 -27.61
C GLY A 326 -10.31 7.63 -27.27
N ALA A 327 -10.43 8.81 -26.67
CA ALA A 327 -9.34 9.60 -26.16
C ALA A 327 -9.74 10.23 -24.82
N ASP A 328 -8.77 10.34 -23.92
CA ASP A 328 -8.96 11.06 -22.67
C ASP A 328 -7.70 11.80 -22.25
N GLY A 329 -7.92 12.88 -21.50
CA GLY A 329 -6.88 13.74 -20.97
C GLY A 329 -7.18 14.06 -19.52
N THR A 330 -6.18 13.91 -18.66
CA THR A 330 -6.22 14.31 -17.26
C THR A 330 -5.15 15.38 -17.02
N PHE A 331 -5.55 16.53 -16.52
CA PHE A 331 -4.68 17.68 -16.22
C PHE A 331 -4.62 17.88 -14.71
N PHE A 332 -3.41 17.81 -14.13
CA PHE A 332 -3.15 17.99 -12.71
C PHE A 332 -2.84 19.47 -12.43
N LEU A 333 -3.88 20.26 -12.15
CA LEU A 333 -3.81 21.71 -12.02
C LEU A 333 -3.14 22.15 -10.70
N TYR A 334 -3.44 21.45 -9.58
CA TYR A 334 -2.83 21.75 -8.28
C TYR A 334 -2.72 20.50 -7.40
N ARG A 335 -1.50 19.96 -7.29
CA ARG A 335 -1.20 18.69 -6.59
C ARG A 335 -1.55 18.67 -5.09
N PRO A 336 -1.29 19.72 -4.29
CA PRO A 336 -1.59 19.70 -2.86
C PRO A 336 -3.07 19.49 -2.52
N LEU A 337 -3.98 20.00 -3.37
CA LEU A 337 -5.42 19.75 -3.25
C LEU A 337 -5.91 18.66 -4.21
N SER A 338 -5.01 17.90 -4.84
CA SER A 338 -5.37 16.91 -5.87
C SER A 338 -6.38 17.46 -6.89
N LEU A 339 -6.21 18.73 -7.29
CA LEU A 339 -7.08 19.40 -8.25
C LEU A 339 -6.74 18.87 -9.65
N GLU A 340 -7.67 18.14 -10.24
CA GLU A 340 -7.54 17.51 -11.55
C GLU A 340 -8.75 17.84 -12.44
N LEU A 341 -8.50 18.07 -13.72
CA LEU A 341 -9.51 18.17 -14.76
C LEU A 341 -9.37 16.97 -15.69
N LYS A 342 -10.42 16.16 -15.80
CA LYS A 342 -10.48 15.01 -16.70
C LYS A 342 -11.48 15.25 -17.81
N VAL A 343 -11.02 15.14 -19.05
CA VAL A 343 -11.84 15.21 -20.27
C VAL A 343 -11.81 13.83 -20.93
N THR A 344 -12.97 13.33 -21.36
CA THR A 344 -13.09 12.00 -21.95
C THR A 344 -14.03 12.03 -23.15
N TRP A 345 -13.61 11.41 -24.24
CA TRP A 345 -14.41 11.20 -25.43
C TRP A 345 -14.22 9.77 -25.95
N PHE A 346 -15.31 9.10 -26.31
CA PHE A 346 -15.21 7.81 -27.02
C PHE A 346 -16.47 7.49 -27.80
N GLU A 347 -16.29 6.58 -28.76
CA GLU A 347 -17.35 5.85 -29.45
C GLU A 347 -17.10 4.35 -29.21
N ASP A 348 -17.91 3.77 -28.33
CA ASP A 348 -17.73 2.40 -27.83
C ASP A 348 -19.10 1.81 -27.45
N ILE A 349 -19.13 0.56 -27.01
CA ILE A 349 -20.33 -0.07 -26.47
C ILE A 349 -20.36 0.05 -24.95
N LYS A 350 -21.57 0.13 -24.39
CA LYS A 350 -21.81 0.08 -22.95
C LYS A 350 -23.00 -0.80 -22.64
N GLU A 351 -23.01 -1.39 -21.46
CA GLU A 351 -24.19 -2.10 -20.95
C GLU A 351 -25.44 -1.21 -20.99
N SER A 352 -26.53 -1.75 -21.54
CA SER A 352 -27.82 -1.07 -21.56
C SER A 352 -28.30 -0.83 -20.12
N GLY A 353 -28.67 0.41 -19.79
CA GLY A 353 -29.00 0.81 -18.41
C GLY A 353 -27.80 0.95 -17.46
N GLY A 354 -26.58 0.62 -17.91
CA GLY A 354 -25.36 0.79 -17.13
C GLY A 354 -24.98 2.26 -16.94
N THR A 355 -24.57 2.61 -15.73
CA THR A 355 -24.04 3.95 -15.41
C THR A 355 -22.51 3.95 -15.49
N PHE A 356 -21.96 4.77 -16.38
CA PHE A 356 -20.52 5.00 -16.40
C PHE A 356 -20.12 6.01 -15.33
N LEU A 357 -19.31 5.54 -14.38
CA LEU A 357 -18.65 6.39 -13.40
C LEU A 357 -17.21 6.63 -13.87
N PRO A 358 -16.81 7.87 -14.19
CA PRO A 358 -15.49 8.20 -14.75
C PRO A 358 -14.31 7.93 -13.78
N PHE A 359 -14.63 7.58 -12.52
CA PHE A 359 -13.70 7.30 -11.43
C PHE A 359 -13.55 5.81 -11.11
N LYS A 360 -14.27 4.93 -11.82
CA LYS A 360 -14.09 3.48 -11.65
C LYS A 360 -12.80 3.09 -12.36
N ARG A 361 -11.73 2.83 -11.59
CA ARG A 361 -10.48 2.29 -12.13
C ARG A 361 -10.78 0.90 -12.70
N ARG A 362 -10.54 0.71 -14.00
CA ARG A 362 -10.52 -0.63 -14.60
C ARG A 362 -9.21 -1.28 -14.20
N GLY A 363 -9.26 -2.25 -13.29
CA GLY A 363 -8.13 -3.13 -12.98
C GLY A 363 -8.34 -4.46 -13.67
N ILE A 364 -7.26 -5.19 -13.98
CA ILE A 364 -7.37 -6.56 -14.53
C ILE A 364 -8.10 -7.49 -13.55
N VAL A 365 -7.95 -7.24 -12.25
CA VAL A 365 -8.59 -8.01 -11.16
C VAL A 365 -9.94 -7.40 -10.75
N SER A 366 -10.50 -6.43 -11.49
CA SER A 366 -11.83 -5.94 -11.15
C SER A 366 -12.86 -7.04 -11.40
N ASN A 367 -13.55 -7.43 -10.34
CA ASN A 367 -14.36 -8.64 -10.17
C ASN A 367 -15.68 -8.60 -10.98
N GLU A 368 -15.62 -8.33 -12.28
CA GLU A 368 -16.76 -8.16 -13.18
C GLU A 368 -16.90 -9.38 -14.10
N LEU A 369 -16.97 -10.60 -13.54
CA LEU A 369 -17.36 -11.80 -14.31
C LEU A 369 -18.69 -11.58 -15.06
N ARG A 370 -19.53 -10.67 -14.56
CA ARG A 370 -20.74 -10.17 -15.24
C ARG A 370 -20.45 -9.73 -16.68
N HIS A 371 -19.34 -9.03 -16.92
CA HIS A 371 -18.97 -8.53 -18.25
C HIS A 371 -18.87 -9.65 -19.29
N LEU A 372 -18.45 -10.85 -18.88
CA LEU A 372 -18.35 -12.02 -19.75
C LEU A 372 -19.72 -12.53 -20.22
N VAL A 373 -20.79 -12.26 -19.47
CA VAL A 373 -22.15 -12.78 -19.70
C VAL A 373 -23.10 -11.72 -20.27
N LEU A 374 -22.70 -10.44 -20.26
CA LEU A 374 -23.53 -9.35 -20.78
C LEU A 374 -23.78 -9.48 -22.29
N ASP A 375 -25.05 -9.62 -22.65
CA ASP A 375 -25.53 -9.63 -24.04
C ASP A 375 -26.12 -8.26 -24.48
N ASN A 376 -26.68 -7.50 -23.54
CA ASN A 376 -27.39 -6.26 -23.83
C ASN A 376 -26.45 -5.04 -23.76
N MET A 377 -26.07 -4.55 -24.93
CA MET A 377 -25.17 -3.41 -25.09
C MET A 377 -25.79 -2.32 -25.97
N ASP A 378 -25.45 -1.06 -25.71
CA ASP A 378 -25.81 0.11 -26.50
C ASP A 378 -24.54 0.74 -27.12
N LYS A 379 -24.62 1.08 -28.41
CA LYS A 379 -23.57 1.89 -29.05
C LYS A 379 -23.65 3.30 -28.49
N THR A 380 -22.58 3.73 -27.85
CA THR A 380 -22.53 4.96 -27.08
C THR A 380 -21.44 5.88 -27.62
N LYS A 381 -21.83 7.10 -28.00
CA LYS A 381 -20.91 8.22 -28.16
C LYS A 381 -20.97 9.03 -26.87
N HIS A 382 -19.82 9.23 -26.24
CA HIS A 382 -19.72 9.85 -24.92
C HIS A 382 -18.76 11.02 -24.97
N GLN A 383 -19.14 12.09 -24.28
CA GLN A 383 -18.31 13.25 -23.99
C GLN A 383 -18.49 13.61 -22.52
N SER A 384 -17.40 13.84 -21.80
CA SER A 384 -17.48 14.36 -20.46
C SER A 384 -16.29 15.22 -20.05
N ALA A 385 -16.55 16.11 -19.10
CA ALA A 385 -15.56 16.90 -18.41
C ALA A 385 -15.86 16.89 -16.91
N PHE A 386 -14.88 16.50 -16.12
CA PHE A 386 -14.98 16.35 -14.67
C PHE A 386 -13.83 17.08 -13.98
N ILE A 387 -14.15 17.85 -12.95
CA ILE A 387 -13.17 18.47 -12.06
C ILE A 387 -13.24 17.80 -10.70
N SER A 388 -12.12 17.21 -10.26
CA SER A 388 -11.98 16.67 -8.92
C SER A 388 -11.05 17.55 -8.11
N PHE A 389 -11.35 17.73 -6.83
CA PHE A 389 -10.46 18.40 -5.88
C PHE A 389 -10.73 17.93 -4.46
N ARG A 390 -9.69 18.00 -3.65
CA ARG A 390 -9.71 17.71 -2.22
C ARG A 390 -9.89 19.03 -1.49
N THR A 391 -11.02 19.23 -0.81
CA THR A 391 -11.26 20.44 0.00
C THR A 391 -10.63 20.32 1.38
N LEU A 392 -10.86 19.19 2.04
CA LEU A 392 -10.36 18.84 3.37
C LEU A 392 -9.48 17.60 3.23
N LYS A 393 -8.56 17.36 4.18
CA LYS A 393 -7.65 16.19 4.13
C LYS A 393 -8.37 14.84 3.94
N PHE A 394 -9.64 14.77 4.34
CA PHE A 394 -10.53 13.60 4.25
C PHE A 394 -11.63 13.71 3.20
N LEU A 395 -11.76 14.80 2.45
CA LEU A 395 -12.93 15.02 1.58
C LEU A 395 -12.51 15.28 0.14
N GLN A 396 -12.87 14.36 -0.75
CA GLN A 396 -12.73 14.51 -2.20
C GLN A 396 -14.09 14.83 -2.82
N LEU A 397 -14.13 15.97 -3.49
CA LEU A 397 -15.25 16.42 -4.29
C LEU A 397 -14.97 16.18 -5.75
N THR A 398 -15.96 15.67 -6.48
CA THR A 398 -15.90 15.66 -7.93
C THR A 398 -17.22 16.10 -8.53
N THR A 399 -17.15 17.01 -9.50
CA THR A 399 -18.31 17.44 -10.26
C THR A 399 -18.00 17.48 -11.74
N GLY A 400 -19.01 17.31 -12.58
CA GLY A 400 -18.80 17.38 -14.01
C GLY A 400 -20.07 17.26 -14.82
N LEU A 401 -19.89 17.48 -16.11
CA LEU A 401 -20.92 17.37 -17.12
C LEU A 401 -20.64 16.17 -18.00
N ARG A 402 -21.70 15.46 -18.35
CA ARG A 402 -21.67 14.32 -19.26
C ARG A 402 -22.74 14.51 -20.32
N HIS A 403 -22.35 14.26 -21.57
CA HIS A 403 -23.27 14.16 -22.70
C HIS A 403 -23.08 12.80 -23.36
N GLU A 404 -24.17 12.04 -23.52
CA GLU A 404 -24.15 10.73 -24.15
C GLU A 404 -25.22 10.64 -25.23
N TYR A 405 -24.83 10.07 -26.37
CA TYR A 405 -25.75 9.60 -27.40
C TYR A 405 -25.69 8.08 -27.43
N LYS A 406 -26.82 7.43 -27.16
CA LYS A 406 -26.94 5.96 -27.14
C LYS A 406 -27.84 5.48 -28.26
N ARG A 407 -27.44 4.40 -28.92
CA ARG A 407 -28.27 3.65 -29.87
C ARG A 407 -28.39 2.21 -29.38
N THR A 408 -29.61 1.78 -29.12
CA THR A 408 -29.89 0.42 -28.67
C THR A 408 -29.54 -0.61 -29.75
N THR A 409 -29.09 -1.79 -29.32
CA THR A 409 -28.73 -2.87 -30.26
C THR A 409 -29.47 -4.18 -30.01
N ASN A 410 -30.30 -4.22 -28.97
CA ASN A 410 -31.14 -5.34 -28.57
C ASN A 410 -32.59 -5.25 -29.10
N GLY A 411 -32.85 -4.37 -30.08
CA GLY A 411 -34.20 -4.18 -30.64
C GLY A 411 -35.13 -3.29 -29.82
N TYR A 412 -34.71 -2.78 -28.65
CA TYR A 412 -35.52 -1.84 -27.87
C TYR A 412 -35.79 -0.55 -28.66
N GLN A 413 -37.06 -0.17 -28.76
CA GLN A 413 -37.53 1.06 -29.35
C GLN A 413 -38.55 1.71 -28.41
N PHE A 414 -38.50 3.04 -28.31
CA PHE A 414 -39.45 3.82 -27.53
C PHE A 414 -40.37 4.57 -28.49
N GLU A 415 -41.68 4.41 -28.30
CA GLU A 415 -42.69 5.14 -29.07
C GLU A 415 -42.79 6.57 -28.52
N THR A 416 -42.38 7.54 -29.33
CA THR A 416 -42.37 8.97 -28.94
C THR A 416 -43.69 9.67 -29.28
N GLN A 417 -44.36 9.19 -30.33
CA GLN A 417 -45.68 9.58 -30.83
C GLN A 417 -46.29 8.34 -31.50
N PRO A 418 -47.61 8.25 -31.70
CA PRO A 418 -48.23 7.14 -32.42
C PRO A 418 -47.48 6.85 -33.74
N ASP A 419 -47.07 5.61 -33.91
CA ASP A 419 -46.31 5.10 -35.08
C ASP A 419 -44.88 5.67 -35.26
N GLN A 420 -44.36 6.43 -34.28
CA GLN A 420 -42.99 6.98 -34.30
C GLN A 420 -42.08 6.32 -33.25
N TRP A 421 -41.32 5.33 -33.72
CA TRP A 421 -40.40 4.54 -32.92
C TRP A 421 -38.98 5.11 -32.96
N ASN A 422 -38.37 5.30 -31.79
CA ASN A 422 -37.00 5.82 -31.68
C ASN A 422 -36.09 4.84 -30.89
N SER A 423 -34.94 4.53 -31.46
CA SER A 423 -33.87 3.72 -30.85
C SER A 423 -32.64 4.54 -30.46
N LYS A 424 -32.71 5.87 -30.61
CA LYS A 424 -31.63 6.82 -30.38
C LYS A 424 -31.98 7.75 -29.23
N PHE A 425 -31.15 7.73 -28.21
CA PHE A 425 -31.38 8.47 -26.96
C PHE A 425 -30.24 9.44 -26.72
N ARG A 426 -30.56 10.62 -26.19
CA ARG A 426 -29.60 11.66 -25.79
C ARG A 426 -29.76 11.91 -24.31
N PHE A 427 -28.65 11.86 -23.59
CA PHE A 427 -28.59 12.10 -22.14
C PHE A 427 -27.62 13.24 -21.88
N THR A 428 -28.02 14.19 -21.04
CA THR A 428 -27.14 15.24 -20.54
C THR A 428 -27.28 15.29 -19.03
N ASP A 429 -26.23 14.89 -18.34
CA ASP A 429 -26.25 14.72 -16.90
C ASP A 429 -25.24 15.65 -16.24
N LYS A 430 -25.63 16.22 -15.10
CA LYS A 430 -24.70 16.81 -14.15
C LYS A 430 -24.48 15.81 -13.03
N THR A 431 -23.22 15.50 -12.77
CA THR A 431 -22.87 14.54 -11.72
C THR A 431 -22.12 15.27 -10.61
N PHE A 432 -22.50 14.97 -9.37
CA PHE A 432 -21.80 15.39 -8.18
C PHE A 432 -21.48 14.16 -7.34
N LYS A 433 -20.23 14.05 -6.89
CA LYS A 433 -19.75 12.96 -6.06
C LYS A 433 -18.99 13.52 -4.87
N LEU A 434 -19.36 13.01 -3.70
CA LEU A 434 -18.66 13.23 -2.44
C LEU A 434 -18.00 11.90 -2.05
N MET A 435 -16.71 11.92 -1.72
CA MET A 435 -16.00 10.76 -1.20
C MET A 435 -15.24 11.13 0.06
N MET A 436 -15.56 10.44 1.15
CA MET A 436 -14.77 10.47 2.39
C MET A 436 -13.55 9.57 2.20
N LEU A 437 -12.36 10.13 2.35
CA LEU A 437 -11.10 9.40 2.38
C LEU A 437 -10.84 8.99 3.83
N GLN A 438 -10.53 7.72 4.06
CA GLN A 438 -10.04 7.28 5.36
C GLN A 438 -8.69 7.93 5.63
N ILE A 439 -8.61 8.66 6.73
CA ILE A 439 -7.34 9.07 7.32
C ILE A 439 -6.94 7.88 8.19
N ASN A 440 -5.93 7.13 7.76
CA ASN A 440 -5.23 6.19 8.64
C ASN A 440 -4.19 6.96 9.45
#